data_AF-A0A5T1SQ46-F1
#
_entry.id   AF-A0A5T1SQ46-F1
#
_cell.length_a   1.000
_cell.length_b   1.000
_cell.length_c   1.000
_cell.angle_alpha   90.00
_cell.angle_beta   90.00
_cell.angle_gamma   90.00
#
_symmetry.space_group_name_H-M   'P 1'
#
loop_
_entity.id
_entity.type
_entity.pdbx_description
1 polymer ?
#
loop_
_entity_poly.entity_id
_entity_poly.type
_entity_poly.pdbx_seq_one_letter_code
_entity_poly.pdbx_strand_id
1 'polypeptide(L)'
;MKSVKLKVALIANLIAVVCLVILGVITFMFVKQAIFHEVVNAEINYVKTAKNSIESFKARNSLALESLAKSILKHPVEQLDSQDALMHYVGQDLKNFRDAGRFLAVYIAQPNGELVVSDPDSDAKNLDFGTYGKADNYDARTREYYIEAVKTNKLY
;
A
#
# COMPACT_ATOMS: atom_id res chain seq x y z
N MET A 1 49.90 65.08 -14.36
CA MET A 1 49.40 64.78 -13.00
C MET A 1 48.22 63.81 -13.10
N LYS A 2 48.35 62.56 -12.64
CA LYS A 2 47.19 61.65 -12.53
C LYS A 2 46.19 62.28 -11.56
N SER A 3 45.07 62.76 -12.09
CA SER A 3 44.03 63.49 -11.36
C SER A 3 43.57 62.68 -10.14
N VAL A 4 43.60 63.28 -8.94
CA VAL A 4 43.07 62.70 -7.68
C VAL A 4 41.64 62.20 -7.91
N LYS A 5 40.88 62.98 -8.68
CA LYS A 5 39.77 62.61 -9.58
C LYS A 5 39.57 61.10 -9.83
N LEU A 6 40.49 60.62 -10.66
CA LEU A 6 40.49 59.29 -11.25
C LEU A 6 40.83 58.22 -10.23
N LYS A 7 41.75 58.50 -9.29
CA LYS A 7 42.13 57.53 -8.24
C LYS A 7 40.97 57.24 -7.29
N VAL A 8 40.23 58.29 -6.89
CA VAL A 8 39.06 58.16 -6.02
C VAL A 8 37.94 57.39 -6.71
N ALA A 9 37.66 57.70 -7.99
CA ALA A 9 36.66 56.97 -8.78
C ALA A 9 36.99 55.47 -8.93
N LEU A 10 38.27 55.14 -9.11
CA LEU A 10 38.72 53.75 -9.26
C LEU A 10 38.58 52.95 -7.96
N ILE A 11 38.89 53.56 -6.81
CA ILE A 11 38.69 52.96 -5.48
C ILE A 11 37.21 52.76 -5.20
N ALA A 12 36.36 53.76 -5.50
CA ALA A 12 34.92 53.64 -5.31
C ALA A 12 34.29 52.52 -6.14
N ASN A 13 34.67 52.40 -7.42
CA ASN A 13 34.21 51.30 -8.28
C ASN A 13 34.72 49.94 -7.80
N LEU A 14 35.97 49.85 -7.32
CA LEU A 14 36.49 48.60 -6.76
C LEU A 14 35.69 48.16 -5.53
N ILE A 15 35.39 49.08 -4.62
CA ILE A 15 34.55 48.83 -3.43
C ILE A 15 33.16 48.37 -3.86
N ALA A 16 32.54 49.05 -4.83
CA ALA A 16 31.21 48.68 -5.34
C ALA A 16 31.19 47.26 -5.91
N VAL A 17 32.21 46.87 -6.69
CA VAL A 17 32.34 45.51 -7.21
C VAL A 17 32.46 44.49 -6.07
N VAL A 18 33.29 44.76 -5.05
CA VAL A 18 33.42 43.88 -3.88
C VAL A 18 32.10 43.74 -3.13
N CYS A 19 31.37 44.84 -2.91
CA CYS A 19 30.07 44.81 -2.26
C CYS A 19 29.05 43.99 -3.05
N LEU A 20 29.02 44.10 -4.39
CA LEU A 20 28.14 43.30 -5.24
C LEU A 20 28.47 41.81 -5.20
N VAL A 21 29.76 41.46 -5.17
CA VAL A 21 30.21 40.07 -5.03
C VAL A 21 29.76 39.51 -3.67
N ILE A 22 29.99 40.25 -2.58
CA ILE A 22 29.57 39.82 -1.24
C ILE A 22 28.04 39.64 -1.20
N LEU A 23 27.27 40.60 -1.73
CA LEU A 23 25.82 40.51 -1.80
C LEU A 23 25.38 39.27 -2.60
N GLY A 24 25.98 39.04 -3.77
CA GLY A 24 25.69 37.89 -4.61
C GLY A 24 25.95 36.56 -3.92
N VAL A 25 27.07 36.44 -3.19
CA VAL A 25 27.41 35.23 -2.41
C VAL A 25 26.41 35.02 -1.28
N ILE A 26 26.08 36.07 -0.53
CA ILE A 26 25.10 35.98 0.57
C ILE A 26 23.73 35.57 0.03
N THR A 27 23.24 36.25 -1.01
CA THR A 27 21.96 35.92 -1.65
C THR A 27 21.95 34.48 -2.17
N PHE A 28 23.03 34.04 -2.83
CA PHE A 28 23.14 32.66 -3.30
C PHE A 28 23.04 31.64 -2.16
N MET A 29 23.74 31.87 -1.04
CA MET A 29 23.67 30.97 0.11
C MET A 29 22.26 30.89 0.70
N PHE A 30 21.59 32.04 0.88
CA PHE A 30 20.21 32.09 1.39
C PHE A 30 19.23 31.38 0.45
N VAL A 31 19.29 31.66 -0.85
CA VAL A 31 18.41 31.04 -1.84
C VAL A 31 18.66 29.53 -1.92
N LYS A 32 19.93 29.10 -1.92
CA LYS A 32 20.29 27.68 -1.89
C LYS A 32 19.71 26.98 -0.67
N GLN A 33 19.82 27.58 0.51
CA GLN A 33 19.31 26.99 1.75
C GLN A 33 17.77 26.91 1.73
N ALA A 34 17.09 27.97 1.28
CA ALA A 34 15.64 27.99 1.18
C ALA A 34 15.11 26.92 0.20
N ILE A 35 15.72 26.82 -0.99
CA ILE A 35 15.36 25.80 -1.98
C ILE A 35 15.64 24.40 -1.43
N PHE A 36 16.80 24.18 -0.80
CA PHE A 36 17.14 22.87 -0.26
C PHE A 36 16.16 22.45 0.84
N HIS A 37 15.79 23.37 1.73
CA HIS A 37 14.79 23.10 2.76
C HIS A 37 13.44 22.72 2.15
N GLU A 38 12.99 23.45 1.14
CA GLU A 38 11.71 23.18 0.48
C GLU A 38 11.71 21.84 -0.26
N VAL A 39 12.79 21.52 -0.97
CA VAL A 39 12.95 20.23 -1.65
C VAL A 39 12.94 19.09 -0.64
N VAL A 40 13.70 19.19 0.46
CA VAL A 40 13.71 18.16 1.50
C VAL A 40 12.32 17.97 2.13
N ASN A 41 11.60 19.06 2.40
CA ASN A 41 10.23 18.98 2.94
C ASN A 41 9.27 18.32 1.94
N ALA A 42 9.36 18.66 0.66
CA ALA A 42 8.56 18.04 -0.39
C ALA A 42 8.80 16.53 -0.47
N GLU A 43 10.07 16.09 -0.52
CA GLU A 43 10.45 14.68 -0.52
C GLU A 43 9.95 13.94 0.73
N ILE A 44 10.09 14.54 1.91
CA ILE A 44 9.53 13.99 3.15
C ILE A 44 8.02 13.80 3.04
N ASN A 45 7.31 14.79 2.49
CA ASN A 45 5.86 14.71 2.35
C ASN A 45 5.42 13.66 1.32
N TYR A 46 6.17 13.48 0.23
CA TYR A 46 5.91 12.40 -0.72
C TYR A 46 6.06 11.02 -0.07
N VAL A 47 7.15 10.80 0.68
CA VAL A 47 7.37 9.54 1.42
C VAL A 47 6.27 9.30 2.46
N LYS A 48 5.88 10.34 3.22
CA LYS A 48 4.77 10.25 4.18
C LYS A 48 3.45 9.90 3.49
N THR A 49 3.17 10.50 2.34
CA THR A 49 1.95 10.24 1.58
C THR A 49 1.90 8.80 1.08
N ALA A 50 3.01 8.30 0.53
CA ALA A 50 3.14 6.91 0.11
C ALA A 50 2.93 5.95 1.30
N LYS A 51 3.60 6.23 2.44
CA LYS A 51 3.43 5.45 3.67
C LYS A 51 1.97 5.40 4.12
N ASN A 52 1.32 6.56 4.24
CA ASN A 52 -0.07 6.65 4.67
C ASN A 52 -1.02 5.91 3.72
N SER A 53 -0.74 5.93 2.42
CA SER A 53 -1.52 5.19 1.42
C SER A 53 -1.42 3.67 1.63
N ILE A 54 -0.21 3.15 1.88
CA ILE A 54 0.04 1.73 2.17
C ILE A 54 -0.62 1.33 3.50
N GLU A 55 -0.45 2.12 4.56
CA GLU A 55 -1.05 1.85 5.87
C GLU A 55 -2.58 1.85 5.80
N SER A 56 -3.17 2.82 5.07
CA SER A 56 -4.62 2.90 4.86
C SER A 56 -5.14 1.74 4.01
N PHE A 57 -4.39 1.31 2.99
CA PHE A 57 -4.74 0.13 2.20
C PHE A 57 -4.74 -1.13 3.05
N LYS A 58 -3.68 -1.36 3.83
CA LYS A 58 -3.58 -2.49 4.76
C LYS A 58 -4.73 -2.47 5.76
N ALA A 59 -4.96 -1.35 6.43
CA ALA A 59 -6.00 -1.23 7.45
C ALA A 59 -7.39 -1.54 6.90
N ARG A 60 -7.74 -0.99 5.72
CA ARG A 60 -9.03 -1.26 5.07
C ARG A 60 -9.21 -2.74 4.73
N ASN A 61 -8.19 -3.37 4.14
CA ASN A 61 -8.29 -4.77 3.74
C ASN A 61 -8.32 -5.71 4.95
N SER A 62 -7.55 -5.41 6.00
CA SER A 62 -7.60 -6.18 7.26
C SER A 62 -8.99 -6.09 7.90
N LEU A 63 -9.56 -4.88 7.99
CA LEU A 63 -10.91 -4.70 8.53
C LEU A 63 -11.98 -5.41 7.69
N ALA A 64 -11.84 -5.40 6.37
CA ALA A 64 -12.73 -6.10 5.46
C ALA A 64 -12.68 -7.61 5.71
N LEU A 65 -11.47 -8.20 5.77
CA LEU A 65 -11.27 -9.63 6.03
C LEU A 65 -11.80 -10.04 7.42
N GLU A 66 -11.53 -9.24 8.47
CA GLU A 66 -12.09 -9.48 9.80
C GLU A 66 -13.62 -9.44 9.82
N SER A 67 -14.21 -8.51 9.07
CA SER A 67 -15.67 -8.38 8.98
C SER A 67 -16.29 -9.59 8.26
N LEU A 68 -15.66 -10.06 7.18
CA LEU A 68 -16.07 -11.28 6.49
C LEU A 68 -15.97 -12.49 7.41
N ALA A 69 -14.82 -12.69 8.08
CA ALA A 69 -14.62 -13.79 9.02
C ALA A 69 -15.67 -13.79 10.14
N LYS A 70 -15.93 -12.63 10.75
CA LYS A 70 -17.00 -12.49 11.76
C LYS A 70 -18.38 -12.78 11.21
N SER A 71 -18.66 -12.47 9.94
CA SER A 71 -19.94 -12.78 9.32
C SER A 71 -20.11 -14.29 9.11
N ILE A 72 -19.08 -14.95 8.55
CA ILE A 72 -19.07 -16.40 8.31
C ILE A 72 -19.22 -17.16 9.63
N LEU A 73 -18.51 -16.76 10.68
CA LEU A 73 -18.56 -17.41 12.00
C LEU A 73 -19.90 -17.25 12.73
N LYS A 74 -20.88 -16.53 12.19
CA LYS A 74 -22.25 -16.52 12.71
C LYS A 74 -23.05 -17.77 12.31
N HIS A 75 -22.60 -18.49 11.28
CA HIS A 75 -23.22 -19.74 10.89
C HIS A 75 -22.93 -20.84 11.94
N PRO A 76 -23.85 -21.79 12.14
CA PRO A 76 -23.59 -23.01 12.90
C PRO A 76 -22.39 -23.79 12.34
N VAL A 77 -21.70 -24.55 13.19
CA VAL A 77 -20.51 -25.31 12.79
C VAL A 77 -20.82 -26.32 11.68
N GLU A 78 -22.01 -26.92 11.71
CA GLU A 78 -22.49 -27.89 10.71
C GLU A 78 -22.67 -27.26 9.32
N GLN A 79 -22.71 -25.92 9.23
CA GLN A 79 -22.76 -25.18 7.97
C GLN A 79 -21.37 -24.79 7.47
N LEU A 80 -20.31 -25.08 8.23
CA LEU A 80 -18.94 -24.65 7.98
C LEU A 80 -17.92 -25.79 8.01
N ASP A 81 -18.33 -27.01 8.39
CA ASP A 81 -17.43 -28.13 8.73
C ASP A 81 -16.97 -28.98 7.52
N SER A 82 -17.51 -28.71 6.33
CA SER A 82 -17.23 -29.45 5.11
C SER A 82 -17.27 -28.57 3.87
N GLN A 83 -16.64 -29.04 2.78
CA GLN A 83 -16.61 -28.30 1.52
C GLN A 83 -18.02 -28.08 0.96
N ASP A 84 -18.85 -29.12 0.98
CA ASP A 84 -20.24 -29.05 0.50
C ASP A 84 -21.08 -28.06 1.34
N ALA A 85 -20.91 -28.05 2.66
CA ALA A 85 -21.59 -27.10 3.53
C ALA A 85 -21.13 -25.66 3.24
N LEU A 86 -19.83 -25.42 3.12
CA LEU A 86 -19.29 -24.11 2.76
C LEU A 86 -19.77 -23.62 1.40
N MET A 87 -19.84 -24.51 0.40
CA MET A 87 -20.40 -24.18 -0.92
C MET A 87 -21.88 -23.80 -0.81
N HIS A 88 -22.67 -24.55 -0.06
CA HIS A 88 -24.11 -24.34 0.04
C HIS A 88 -24.48 -23.08 0.84
N TYR A 89 -23.79 -22.82 1.96
CA TYR A 89 -24.15 -21.76 2.90
C TYR A 89 -23.34 -20.48 2.74
N VAL A 90 -22.11 -20.55 2.23
CA VAL A 90 -21.16 -19.42 2.25
C VAL A 90 -20.64 -19.05 0.86
N GLY A 91 -20.70 -19.96 -0.12
CA GLY A 91 -20.14 -19.74 -1.47
C GLY A 91 -20.61 -18.44 -2.14
N GLN A 92 -21.91 -18.15 -2.09
CA GLN A 92 -22.46 -16.91 -2.63
C GLN A 92 -21.96 -15.66 -1.89
N ASP A 93 -21.80 -15.75 -0.56
CA ASP A 93 -21.28 -14.64 0.24
C ASP A 93 -19.84 -14.31 -0.13
N LEU A 94 -19.02 -15.30 -0.49
CA LEU A 94 -17.66 -15.07 -0.98
C LEU A 94 -17.67 -14.27 -2.28
N LYS A 95 -18.56 -14.62 -3.22
CA LYS A 95 -18.75 -13.89 -4.49
C LYS A 95 -19.21 -12.46 -4.26
N ASN A 96 -20.27 -12.29 -3.46
CA ASN A 96 -20.83 -10.98 -3.15
C ASN A 96 -19.78 -10.07 -2.49
N PHE A 97 -19.02 -10.62 -1.54
CA PHE A 97 -17.96 -9.89 -0.85
C PHE A 97 -16.80 -9.53 -1.78
N ARG A 98 -16.38 -10.48 -2.64
CA ARG A 98 -15.34 -10.24 -3.66
C ARG A 98 -15.72 -9.10 -4.58
N ASP A 99 -16.94 -9.13 -5.13
CA ASP A 99 -17.41 -8.15 -6.10
C ASP A 99 -17.59 -6.77 -5.45
N ALA A 100 -18.22 -6.72 -4.28
CA ALA A 100 -18.42 -5.47 -3.53
C ALA A 100 -17.09 -4.82 -3.10
N GLY A 101 -16.13 -5.64 -2.65
CA GLY A 101 -14.80 -5.19 -2.25
C GLY A 101 -13.81 -5.02 -3.40
N ARG A 102 -14.17 -5.46 -4.61
CA ARG A 102 -13.30 -5.55 -5.79
C ARG A 102 -12.01 -6.32 -5.51
N PHE A 103 -12.10 -7.39 -4.71
CA PHE A 103 -10.98 -8.28 -4.43
C PHE A 103 -10.71 -9.19 -5.63
N LEU A 104 -9.46 -9.60 -5.81
CA LEU A 104 -9.10 -10.54 -6.87
C LEU A 104 -9.74 -11.92 -6.63
N ALA A 105 -9.65 -12.41 -5.39
CA ALA A 105 -10.23 -13.68 -4.98
C ALA A 105 -10.60 -13.61 -3.49
N VAL A 106 -11.61 -14.39 -3.11
CA VAL A 106 -12.04 -14.56 -1.73
C VAL A 106 -12.32 -16.05 -1.52
N TYR A 107 -11.74 -16.64 -0.47
CA TYR A 107 -11.77 -18.09 -0.27
C TYR A 107 -11.73 -18.50 1.20
N ILE A 108 -12.21 -19.71 1.47
CA ILE A 108 -12.10 -20.40 2.76
C ILE A 108 -11.36 -21.70 2.52
N ALA A 109 -10.19 -21.84 3.14
CA ALA A 109 -9.39 -23.06 3.10
C ALA A 109 -9.64 -23.93 4.33
N GLN A 110 -9.79 -25.23 4.10
CA GLN A 110 -10.11 -26.21 5.11
C GLN A 110 -8.87 -27.02 5.56
N PRO A 111 -8.91 -27.64 6.76
CA PRO A 111 -7.81 -28.47 7.27
C PRO A 111 -7.50 -29.74 6.46
N ASN A 112 -8.38 -30.12 5.54
CA ASN A 112 -8.16 -31.24 4.62
C ASN A 112 -7.31 -30.84 3.39
N GLY A 113 -7.02 -29.53 3.21
CA GLY A 113 -6.22 -28.99 2.10
C GLY A 113 -7.06 -28.43 0.94
N GLU A 114 -8.37 -28.61 0.99
CA GLU A 114 -9.29 -28.11 -0.02
C GLU A 114 -9.79 -26.71 0.34
N LEU A 115 -10.32 -25.98 -0.64
CA LEU A 115 -10.91 -24.68 -0.41
C LEU A 115 -12.15 -24.45 -1.27
N VAL A 116 -13.02 -23.54 -0.82
CA VAL A 116 -14.09 -22.93 -1.61
C VAL A 116 -13.63 -21.51 -1.94
N VAL A 117 -13.75 -21.10 -3.20
CA VAL A 117 -13.20 -19.84 -3.70
C VAL A 117 -14.13 -19.18 -4.69
N SER A 118 -14.24 -17.87 -4.62
CA SER A 118 -14.68 -17.03 -5.72
C SER A 118 -13.44 -16.35 -6.31
N ASP A 119 -13.07 -16.66 -7.56
CA ASP A 119 -11.93 -16.08 -8.29
C ASP A 119 -12.23 -15.89 -9.80
N PRO A 120 -11.30 -15.34 -10.61
CA PRO A 120 -11.51 -15.20 -12.05
C PRO A 120 -11.68 -16.53 -12.80
N ASP A 121 -11.19 -17.64 -12.24
CA ASP A 121 -11.32 -18.96 -12.86
C ASP A 121 -12.76 -19.49 -12.72
N SER A 122 -13.44 -19.20 -11.60
CA SER A 122 -14.88 -19.47 -11.46
C SER A 122 -15.69 -18.59 -12.41
N ASP A 123 -15.34 -17.30 -12.55
CA ASP A 123 -15.98 -16.38 -13.50
C ASP A 123 -15.87 -16.86 -14.95
N ALA A 124 -14.69 -17.33 -15.35
CA ALA A 124 -14.45 -17.89 -16.69
C ALA A 124 -15.33 -19.12 -16.98
N LYS A 125 -15.77 -19.83 -15.95
CA LYS A 125 -16.69 -20.97 -16.02
C LYS A 125 -18.16 -20.57 -15.88
N ASN A 126 -18.47 -19.26 -15.77
CA ASN A 126 -19.78 -18.73 -15.42
C ASN A 126 -20.32 -19.27 -14.09
N LEU A 127 -19.43 -19.41 -13.10
CA LEU A 127 -19.77 -19.84 -11.74
C LEU A 127 -19.42 -18.73 -10.75
N ASP A 128 -20.31 -18.49 -9.79
CA ASP A 128 -20.07 -17.50 -8.73
C ASP A 128 -18.91 -17.90 -7.82
N PHE A 129 -18.71 -19.20 -7.63
CA PHE A 129 -17.61 -19.78 -6.87
C PHE A 129 -17.30 -21.19 -7.37
N GLY A 130 -16.12 -21.69 -7.01
CA GLY A 130 -15.65 -23.04 -7.29
C GLY A 130 -14.87 -23.62 -6.11
N THR A 131 -14.21 -24.74 -6.36
CA THR A 131 -13.39 -25.44 -5.38
C THR A 131 -12.01 -25.74 -5.95
N TYR A 132 -11.02 -25.79 -5.06
CA TYR A 132 -9.72 -26.37 -5.37
C TYR A 132 -9.37 -27.43 -4.34
N GLY A 133 -8.74 -28.50 -4.81
CA GLY A 133 -8.24 -29.55 -3.94
C GLY A 133 -7.26 -30.49 -4.65
N LYS A 134 -7.18 -31.72 -4.15
CA LYS A 134 -6.25 -32.73 -4.69
C LYS A 134 -6.50 -33.05 -6.17
N ALA A 135 -7.76 -32.99 -6.62
CA ALA A 135 -8.12 -33.18 -8.02
C ALA A 135 -7.46 -32.13 -8.94
N ASP A 136 -7.21 -30.93 -8.41
CA ASP A 136 -6.58 -29.81 -9.10
C ASP A 136 -5.07 -29.72 -8.82
N ASN A 137 -4.48 -30.76 -8.22
CA ASN A 137 -3.09 -30.75 -7.74
C ASN A 137 -2.81 -29.57 -6.80
N TYR A 138 -3.78 -29.24 -5.94
CA TYR A 138 -3.74 -28.12 -5.00
C TYR A 138 -3.88 -28.59 -3.55
N ASP A 139 -3.09 -28.00 -2.65
CA ASP A 139 -3.23 -28.17 -1.20
C ASP A 139 -3.02 -26.82 -0.49
N ALA A 140 -4.10 -26.28 0.08
CA ALA A 140 -4.09 -25.00 0.78
C ALA A 140 -3.11 -24.97 1.97
N ARG A 141 -2.84 -26.11 2.59
CA ARG A 141 -2.00 -26.20 3.80
C ARG A 141 -0.52 -26.00 3.52
N THR A 142 -0.14 -26.09 2.25
CA THR A 142 1.21 -25.81 1.78
C THR A 142 1.43 -24.32 1.47
N ARG A 143 0.37 -23.50 1.56
CA ARG A 143 0.41 -22.08 1.20
C ARG A 143 0.72 -21.22 2.42
N GLU A 144 1.54 -20.19 2.21
CA GLU A 144 1.99 -19.27 3.27
C GLU A 144 0.82 -18.61 4.02
N TYR A 145 -0.21 -18.18 3.29
CA TYR A 145 -1.41 -17.57 3.89
C TYR A 145 -2.09 -18.51 4.91
N TYR A 146 -2.09 -19.82 4.67
CA TYR A 146 -2.70 -20.79 5.56
C TYR A 146 -1.78 -21.07 6.75
N ILE A 147 -0.50 -21.34 6.46
CA ILE A 147 0.51 -21.68 7.46
C ILE A 147 0.62 -20.57 8.50
N GLU A 148 0.76 -19.32 8.06
CA GLU A 148 0.97 -18.19 8.98
C GLU A 148 -0.32 -17.75 9.68
N ALA A 149 -1.49 -17.85 9.04
CA ALA A 149 -2.77 -17.58 9.71
C ALA A 149 -3.05 -18.59 10.84
N VAL A 150 -2.81 -19.89 10.60
CA VAL A 150 -2.98 -20.94 11.62
C VAL A 150 -1.98 -20.78 12.76
N LYS A 151 -0.71 -20.46 12.44
CA LYS A 151 0.35 -20.27 13.44
C LYS A 151 0.10 -19.09 14.37
N THR A 152 -0.43 -17.99 13.83
CA THR A 152 -0.68 -16.77 14.61
C THR A 152 -2.06 -16.73 15.26
N ASN A 153 -3.00 -17.56 14.77
CA ASN A 153 -4.43 -17.51 15.07
C ASN A 153 -5.00 -16.08 15.01
N LYS A 154 -4.45 -15.29 14.09
CA LYS A 154 -4.71 -13.86 13.87
C LYS A 154 -4.69 -13.59 12.38
N LEU A 155 -5.08 -12.37 12.01
CA LEU A 155 -4.93 -11.87 10.66
C LEU A 155 -3.44 -11.83 10.27
N TYR A 156 -3.11 -12.50 9.17
CA TYR A 156 -1.79 -12.53 8.55
C TYR A 156 -1.74 -11.54 7.38
#